data_AF-A0A0S8B5I4-F1
#
_entry.id   AF-A0A0S8B5I4-F1
#
_cell.length_a   1.000
_cell.length_b   1.000
_cell.length_c   1.000
_cell.angle_alpha   90.00
_cell.angle_beta   90.00
_cell.angle_gamma   90.00
#
_symmetry.space_group_name_H-M   'P 1'
#
loop_
_entity.id
_entity.type
_entity.pdbx_description
1 polymer ?
#
loop_
_entity_poly.entity_id
_entity_poly.type
_entity_poly.pdbx_seq_one_letter_code
_entity_poly.pdbx_strand_id
1 'polypeptide(L)'
;MFEAAEVGSRIDKEAYKREVPKVREALLAAQRELAASGLAAAVHIGGGDELGKVSALNALLSWLDARGVESFALGPPTDEERARPRFWRYWRLLPPRGRMVILLGSWYTAPIVDRVYGRMDDVTFEREMRRIRDFERMLVQEHVPLVKFWLHLSKAKQKKRLAKVKRDPQSRWLIGDEAWTYFKKYDRFREVAESALRLTSTGVAPWHVVESTNDRYRNLTVATTLTRALRDALEVAKATAARSSRRAALPKPRKFNVIRQLDLSRNLSDDEYERALTRHGARLARLVRQLHEADRSLILAFEGPDAAGKGGTIRRLTQAMDARLYRVISVAAPTDEEAVHPYLWRFWRYVPAHGAVRIFDRSWYGRVLVERIEGLATREEWSRAYAEINEFEAQLAEAGAVLLKFWLAISAEEQLRRFTDRRTTPYKQYKLTEEDWRNRRKWDAYEAAACDMIERTSTDHAPWVLVEAEDKRWARVQTMKTVCKHLEKALSD
;
A
#
# COMPACT_ATOMS: atom_id res chain seq x y z
N MET A 1 7.86 -15.53 -26.27
CA MET A 1 7.28 -16.13 -25.04
C MET A 1 5.96 -16.86 -25.31
N PHE A 2 4.98 -16.21 -25.96
CA PHE A 2 3.62 -16.75 -26.09
C PHE A 2 3.43 -17.95 -27.01
N GLU A 3 4.38 -18.22 -27.91
CA GLU A 3 4.31 -19.37 -28.84
C GLU A 3 4.25 -20.71 -28.13
N ALA A 4 4.88 -20.83 -26.95
CA ALA A 4 4.76 -22.01 -26.10
C ALA A 4 3.31 -22.30 -25.63
N ALA A 5 2.45 -21.28 -25.64
CA ALA A 5 1.03 -21.37 -25.32
C ALA A 5 0.13 -21.30 -26.58
N GLU A 6 0.66 -21.65 -27.76
CA GLU A 6 -0.09 -21.73 -29.02
C GLU A 6 -0.06 -23.13 -29.66
N VAL A 7 0.52 -24.12 -28.97
CA VAL A 7 0.73 -25.50 -29.43
C VAL A 7 -0.56 -26.30 -29.63
N GLY A 8 -1.71 -25.79 -29.17
CA GLY A 8 -3.01 -26.42 -29.37
C GLY A 8 -3.39 -27.38 -28.25
N SER A 9 -2.95 -27.11 -27.03
CA SER A 9 -3.22 -27.92 -25.84
C SER A 9 -4.71 -28.12 -25.62
N ARG A 10 -5.11 -29.39 -25.44
CA ARG A 10 -6.51 -29.81 -25.33
C ARG A 10 -6.64 -30.97 -24.35
N ILE A 11 -7.76 -30.99 -23.64
CA ILE A 11 -8.21 -32.14 -22.85
C ILE A 11 -9.59 -32.54 -23.36
N ASP A 12 -9.77 -33.83 -23.63
CA ASP A 12 -11.05 -34.38 -24.04
C ASP A 12 -12.06 -34.39 -22.88
N LYS A 13 -13.32 -34.68 -23.21
CA LYS A 13 -14.42 -34.59 -22.22
C LYS A 13 -14.30 -35.63 -21.11
N GLU A 14 -13.87 -36.85 -21.45
CA GLU A 14 -13.85 -37.97 -20.50
C GLU A 14 -12.64 -37.87 -19.57
N ALA A 15 -11.47 -37.46 -20.11
CA ALA A 15 -10.33 -37.08 -19.31
C ALA A 15 -10.66 -35.92 -18.35
N TYR A 16 -11.36 -34.88 -18.83
CA TYR A 16 -11.76 -33.77 -17.98
C TYR A 16 -12.68 -34.21 -16.83
N LYS A 17 -13.72 -35.01 -17.11
CA LYS A 17 -14.63 -35.52 -16.07
C LYS A 17 -13.91 -36.36 -15.02
N ARG A 18 -12.90 -37.13 -15.41
CA ARG A 18 -12.11 -37.97 -14.50
C ARG A 18 -11.16 -37.16 -13.61
N GLU A 19 -10.58 -36.08 -14.14
CA GLU A 19 -9.58 -35.28 -13.40
C GLU A 19 -10.20 -34.17 -12.54
N VAL A 20 -11.36 -33.62 -12.92
CA VAL A 20 -12.03 -32.54 -12.16
C VAL A 20 -12.25 -32.88 -10.68
N PRO A 21 -12.77 -34.06 -10.29
CA PRO A 21 -12.96 -34.39 -8.88
C PRO A 21 -11.68 -34.32 -8.06
N LYS A 22 -10.56 -34.86 -8.60
CA LYS A 22 -9.26 -34.88 -7.93
C LYS A 22 -8.69 -33.46 -7.75
N VAL A 23 -8.74 -32.65 -8.81
CA VAL A 23 -8.25 -31.26 -8.76
C VAL A 23 -9.11 -30.41 -7.82
N ARG A 24 -10.43 -30.61 -7.85
CA ARG A 24 -11.35 -29.90 -6.94
C ARG A 24 -11.09 -30.25 -5.48
N GLU A 25 -10.93 -31.53 -5.16
CA GLU A 25 -10.62 -31.97 -3.79
C GLU A 25 -9.29 -31.36 -3.30
N ALA A 26 -8.25 -31.41 -4.14
CA ALA A 26 -6.95 -30.84 -3.81
C ALA A 26 -7.01 -29.32 -3.63
N LEU A 27 -7.78 -28.62 -4.46
CA LEU A 27 -8.00 -27.17 -4.35
C LEU A 27 -8.75 -26.80 -3.07
N LEU A 28 -9.81 -27.55 -2.71
CA LEU A 28 -10.54 -27.35 -1.45
C LEU A 28 -9.69 -27.66 -0.22
N ALA A 29 -8.80 -28.66 -0.29
CA ALA A 29 -7.84 -28.92 0.77
C ALA A 29 -6.88 -27.73 0.95
N ALA A 30 -6.28 -27.24 -0.14
CA ALA A 30 -5.39 -26.07 -0.10
C ALA A 30 -6.11 -24.81 0.42
N GLN A 31 -7.38 -24.60 0.05
CA GLN A 31 -8.18 -23.48 0.56
C GLN A 31 -8.46 -23.61 2.07
N ARG A 32 -8.76 -24.82 2.57
CA ARG A 32 -8.95 -25.05 4.02
C ARG A 32 -7.67 -24.83 4.80
N GLU A 33 -6.53 -25.26 4.27
CA GLU A 33 -5.23 -24.98 4.87
C GLU A 33 -4.91 -23.48 4.86
N LEU A 34 -5.20 -22.77 3.77
CA LEU A 34 -5.10 -21.31 3.73
C LEU A 34 -5.94 -20.67 4.84
N ALA A 35 -7.19 -21.09 5.01
CA ALA A 35 -8.11 -20.56 6.02
C ALA A 35 -7.63 -20.74 7.46
N ALA A 36 -6.90 -21.84 7.74
CA ALA A 36 -6.30 -22.10 9.04
C ALA A 36 -4.89 -21.50 9.19
N SER A 37 -4.35 -20.86 8.15
CA SER A 37 -3.00 -20.31 8.12
C SER A 37 -2.95 -18.82 8.48
N GLY A 38 -1.73 -18.31 8.67
CA GLY A 38 -1.46 -16.87 8.76
C GLY A 38 -1.30 -16.15 7.41
N LEU A 39 -1.65 -16.79 6.29
CA LEU A 39 -1.52 -16.23 4.94
C LEU A 39 -2.86 -15.72 4.41
N ALA A 40 -2.83 -14.70 3.55
CA ALA A 40 -3.90 -14.41 2.60
C ALA A 40 -3.43 -14.83 1.19
N ALA A 41 -4.28 -14.78 0.16
CA ALA A 41 -3.82 -15.03 -1.21
C ALA A 41 -4.46 -14.10 -2.24
N ALA A 42 -3.68 -13.67 -3.23
CA ALA A 42 -4.17 -12.87 -4.34
C ALA A 42 -3.94 -13.59 -5.68
N VAL A 43 -5.02 -13.83 -6.42
CA VAL A 43 -4.99 -14.49 -7.72
C VAL A 43 -5.31 -13.46 -8.79
N HIS A 44 -4.41 -13.25 -9.73
CA HIS A 44 -4.65 -12.39 -10.88
C HIS A 44 -4.92 -13.23 -12.12
N ILE A 45 -6.04 -12.98 -12.80
CA ILE A 45 -6.35 -13.58 -14.10
C ILE A 45 -6.35 -12.46 -15.15
N GLY A 46 -5.24 -12.37 -15.88
CA GLY A 46 -5.03 -11.47 -17.00
C GLY A 46 -5.02 -12.23 -18.34
N GLY A 47 -4.71 -11.51 -19.42
CA GLY A 47 -4.64 -12.08 -20.77
C GLY A 47 -5.58 -11.42 -21.77
N GLY A 48 -5.32 -11.68 -23.05
CA GLY A 48 -6.09 -11.13 -24.18
C GLY A 48 -7.44 -11.82 -24.42
N ASP A 49 -7.71 -12.94 -23.74
CA ASP A 49 -8.96 -13.69 -23.87
C ASP A 49 -10.00 -13.30 -22.80
N GLU A 50 -10.70 -12.20 -23.01
CA GLU A 50 -11.73 -11.68 -22.07
C GLU A 50 -12.75 -12.74 -21.64
N LEU A 51 -13.28 -13.49 -22.61
CA LEU A 51 -14.26 -14.55 -22.34
C LEU A 51 -13.65 -15.73 -21.58
N GLY A 52 -12.40 -16.08 -21.89
CA GLY A 52 -11.68 -17.12 -21.18
C GLY A 52 -11.38 -16.75 -19.73
N LYS A 53 -11.10 -15.47 -19.45
CA LYS A 53 -10.89 -14.97 -18.08
C LYS A 53 -12.14 -15.17 -17.22
N VAL A 54 -13.30 -14.73 -17.73
CA VAL A 54 -14.59 -14.90 -17.04
C VAL A 54 -14.93 -16.38 -16.87
N SER A 55 -14.73 -17.19 -17.91
CA SER A 55 -15.00 -18.63 -17.84
C SER A 55 -14.08 -19.37 -16.86
N ALA A 56 -12.80 -19.00 -16.78
CA ALA A 56 -11.86 -19.54 -15.80
C ALA A 56 -12.25 -19.16 -14.36
N LEU A 57 -12.63 -17.89 -14.13
CA LEU A 57 -13.13 -17.43 -12.83
C LEU A 57 -14.36 -18.23 -12.41
N ASN A 58 -15.36 -18.36 -13.29
CA ASN A 58 -16.58 -19.11 -12.98
C ASN A 58 -16.30 -20.59 -12.65
N ALA A 59 -15.35 -21.20 -13.36
CA ALA A 59 -14.92 -22.56 -13.06
C ALA A 59 -14.29 -22.66 -11.66
N LEU A 60 -13.36 -21.75 -11.31
CA LEU A 60 -12.75 -21.70 -9.99
C LEU A 60 -13.79 -21.50 -8.88
N LEU A 61 -14.71 -20.54 -9.05
CA LEU A 61 -15.77 -20.28 -8.07
C LEU A 61 -16.73 -21.47 -7.91
N SER A 62 -16.93 -22.28 -8.95
CA SER A 62 -17.72 -23.52 -8.85
C SER A 62 -17.00 -24.66 -8.12
N TRP A 63 -15.67 -24.57 -7.99
CA TRP A 63 -14.82 -25.60 -7.40
C TRP A 63 -14.35 -25.26 -5.98
N LEU A 64 -14.15 -23.99 -5.68
CA LEU A 64 -13.81 -23.45 -4.37
C LEU A 64 -15.04 -23.35 -3.45
N ASP A 65 -14.79 -23.25 -2.15
CA ASP A 65 -15.77 -22.84 -1.16
C ASP A 65 -15.95 -21.31 -1.22
N ALA A 66 -17.17 -20.85 -1.47
CA ALA A 66 -17.51 -19.44 -1.61
C ALA A 66 -17.18 -18.60 -0.35
N ARG A 67 -17.14 -19.21 0.84
CA ARG A 67 -16.89 -18.49 2.10
C ARG A 67 -15.47 -17.94 2.21
N GLY A 68 -14.51 -18.58 1.54
CA GLY A 68 -13.08 -18.23 1.63
C GLY A 68 -12.55 -17.43 0.44
N VAL A 69 -13.40 -17.05 -0.51
CA VAL A 69 -12.99 -16.40 -1.77
C VAL A 69 -13.85 -15.17 -2.05
N GLU A 70 -13.19 -14.10 -2.49
CA GLU A 70 -13.84 -12.93 -3.07
C GLU A 70 -13.34 -12.75 -4.51
N SER A 71 -14.18 -12.22 -5.39
CA SER A 71 -13.79 -11.99 -6.78
C SER A 71 -14.21 -10.62 -7.26
N PHE A 72 -13.31 -9.92 -7.95
CA PHE A 72 -13.56 -8.60 -8.50
C PHE A 72 -13.21 -8.56 -9.98
N ALA A 73 -14.12 -8.01 -10.79
CA ALA A 73 -13.85 -7.65 -12.17
C ALA A 73 -13.70 -6.13 -12.27
N LEU A 74 -12.45 -5.68 -12.41
CA LEU A 74 -12.10 -4.26 -12.36
C LEU A 74 -12.31 -3.60 -13.71
N GLY A 75 -13.32 -2.74 -13.77
CA GLY A 75 -13.54 -1.80 -14.86
C GLY A 75 -12.81 -0.46 -14.65
N PRO A 76 -13.24 0.59 -15.38
CA PRO A 76 -12.82 1.96 -15.12
C PRO A 76 -12.96 2.32 -13.63
N PRO A 77 -12.05 3.14 -13.07
CA PRO A 77 -12.17 3.53 -11.67
C PRO A 77 -13.50 4.25 -11.38
N THR A 78 -14.03 4.14 -10.16
CA THR A 78 -15.15 4.94 -9.66
C THR A 78 -14.68 6.36 -9.31
N ASP A 79 -15.60 7.27 -8.96
CA ASP A 79 -15.24 8.62 -8.50
C ASP A 79 -14.36 8.58 -7.25
N GLU A 80 -14.70 7.71 -6.29
CA GLU A 80 -13.94 7.53 -5.05
C GLU A 80 -12.51 7.04 -5.32
N GLU A 81 -12.35 6.15 -6.30
CA GLU A 81 -11.04 5.63 -6.72
C GLU A 81 -10.24 6.64 -7.54
N ARG A 82 -10.90 7.45 -8.40
CA ARG A 82 -10.27 8.55 -9.14
C ARG A 82 -9.78 9.65 -8.22
N ALA A 83 -10.47 9.88 -7.11
CA ALA A 83 -10.11 10.91 -6.16
C ALA A 83 -8.87 10.56 -5.30
N ARG A 84 -8.19 9.45 -5.57
CA ARG A 84 -7.09 8.90 -4.77
C ARG A 84 -5.99 8.31 -5.65
N PRO A 85 -4.78 8.07 -5.11
CA PRO A 85 -3.70 7.43 -5.85
C PRO A 85 -4.13 6.08 -6.44
N ARG A 86 -3.67 5.77 -7.65
CA ARG A 86 -4.07 4.59 -8.45
C ARG A 86 -4.07 3.27 -7.66
N PHE A 87 -3.07 3.07 -6.80
CA PHE A 87 -2.94 1.83 -6.03
C PHE A 87 -3.92 1.71 -4.87
N TRP A 88 -4.51 2.81 -4.40
CA TRP A 88 -5.47 2.82 -3.29
C TRP A 88 -6.57 1.77 -3.50
N ARG A 89 -7.12 1.69 -4.73
CA ARG A 89 -8.19 0.74 -5.04
C ARG A 89 -7.76 -0.71 -4.84
N TYR A 90 -6.52 -1.08 -5.13
CA TYR A 90 -6.06 -2.46 -4.97
C TYR A 90 -5.84 -2.80 -3.50
N TRP A 91 -5.36 -1.85 -2.69
CA TRP A 91 -5.27 -2.01 -1.24
C TRP A 91 -6.63 -2.30 -0.62
N ARG A 92 -7.71 -1.68 -1.11
CA ARG A 92 -9.08 -1.92 -0.64
C ARG A 92 -9.61 -3.33 -0.93
N LEU A 93 -9.00 -4.04 -1.88
CA LEU A 93 -9.43 -5.38 -2.33
C LEU A 93 -8.59 -6.50 -1.75
N LEU A 94 -7.53 -6.19 -1.00
CA LEU A 94 -6.71 -7.21 -0.38
C LEU A 94 -7.54 -7.96 0.67
N PRO A 95 -7.56 -9.29 0.63
CA PRO A 95 -8.32 -10.09 1.58
C PRO A 95 -7.60 -10.13 2.92
N PRO A 96 -8.33 -10.33 4.03
CA PRO A 96 -7.70 -10.65 5.30
C PRO A 96 -7.05 -12.04 5.23
N ARG A 97 -6.09 -12.31 6.12
CA ARG A 97 -5.52 -13.65 6.34
C ARG A 97 -6.62 -14.71 6.47
N GLY A 98 -6.36 -15.89 5.91
CA GLY A 98 -7.31 -16.98 5.80
C GLY A 98 -8.21 -16.94 4.56
N ARG A 99 -8.18 -15.85 3.78
CA ARG A 99 -9.03 -15.67 2.60
C ARG A 99 -8.20 -15.42 1.34
N MET A 100 -8.84 -15.59 0.19
CA MET A 100 -8.25 -15.27 -1.10
C MET A 100 -9.12 -14.31 -1.91
N VAL A 101 -8.47 -13.49 -2.74
CA VAL A 101 -9.13 -12.64 -3.73
C VAL A 101 -8.74 -13.07 -5.14
N ILE A 102 -9.70 -13.08 -6.07
CA ILE A 102 -9.46 -13.32 -7.50
C ILE A 102 -9.80 -12.05 -8.29
N LEU A 103 -8.82 -11.51 -9.00
CA LEU A 103 -8.91 -10.24 -9.71
C LEU A 103 -8.90 -10.45 -11.23
N LEU A 104 -10.01 -10.10 -11.90
CA LEU A 104 -10.04 -9.85 -13.35
C LEU A 104 -9.70 -8.38 -13.59
N GLY A 105 -8.54 -8.13 -14.20
CA GLY A 105 -7.95 -6.80 -14.22
C GLY A 105 -7.23 -6.48 -12.90
N SER A 106 -6.15 -5.70 -12.97
CA SER A 106 -5.24 -5.48 -11.84
C SER A 106 -4.37 -4.25 -12.08
N TRP A 107 -3.34 -4.07 -11.23
CA TRP A 107 -2.33 -3.03 -11.39
C TRP A 107 -1.56 -3.08 -12.72
N TYR A 108 -1.63 -4.20 -13.46
CA TYR A 108 -1.08 -4.35 -14.81
C TYR A 108 -1.91 -3.68 -15.91
N THR A 109 -3.24 -3.59 -15.74
CA THR A 109 -4.15 -3.23 -16.82
C THR A 109 -3.88 -1.83 -17.37
N ALA A 110 -3.83 -0.82 -16.49
CA ALA A 110 -3.66 0.56 -16.93
C ALA A 110 -2.32 0.81 -17.65
N PRO A 111 -1.15 0.43 -17.10
CA PRO A 111 0.12 0.60 -17.81
C PRO A 111 0.18 -0.09 -19.18
N ILE A 112 -0.35 -1.32 -19.30
CA ILE A 112 -0.39 -2.04 -20.57
C ILE A 112 -1.28 -1.30 -21.58
N VAL A 113 -2.50 -0.92 -21.18
CA VAL A 113 -3.43 -0.21 -22.06
C VAL A 113 -2.82 1.14 -22.47
N ASP A 114 -2.32 1.94 -21.54
CA ASP A 114 -1.76 3.25 -21.83
C ASP A 114 -0.56 3.17 -22.76
N ARG A 115 0.31 2.17 -22.58
CA ARG A 115 1.45 1.93 -23.47
C ARG A 115 1.02 1.52 -24.88
N VAL A 116 -0.05 0.72 -25.02
CA VAL A 116 -0.61 0.30 -26.31
C VAL A 116 -1.29 1.45 -27.06
N TYR A 117 -1.94 2.35 -26.34
CA TYR A 117 -2.61 3.52 -26.91
C TYR A 117 -1.70 4.75 -27.06
N GLY A 118 -0.41 4.64 -26.70
CA GLY A 118 0.56 5.73 -26.81
C GLY A 118 0.38 6.85 -25.77
N ARG A 119 -0.36 6.58 -24.70
CA ARG A 119 -0.53 7.48 -23.54
C ARG A 119 0.61 7.37 -22.52
N MET A 120 1.48 6.37 -22.69
CA MET A 120 2.63 6.12 -21.84
C MET A 120 3.84 5.75 -22.71
N ASP A 121 4.98 6.37 -22.43
CA ASP A 121 6.26 6.06 -23.08
C ASP A 121 6.93 4.82 -22.46
N ASP A 122 8.03 4.35 -23.07
CA ASP A 122 8.73 3.15 -22.61
C ASP A 122 9.37 3.32 -21.23
N VAL A 123 9.96 4.49 -20.96
CA VAL A 123 10.65 4.78 -19.69
C VAL A 123 9.67 4.74 -18.53
N THR A 124 8.51 5.37 -18.71
CA THR A 124 7.42 5.38 -17.74
C THR A 124 6.83 3.99 -17.56
N PHE A 125 6.64 3.24 -18.65
CA PHE A 125 6.13 1.88 -18.59
C PHE A 125 7.05 0.94 -17.80
N GLU A 126 8.36 0.98 -18.04
CA GLU A 126 9.33 0.19 -17.26
C GLU A 126 9.37 0.60 -15.79
N ARG A 127 9.25 1.89 -15.49
CA ARG A 127 9.13 2.37 -14.10
C ARG A 127 7.90 1.80 -13.42
N GLU A 128 6.76 1.78 -14.10
CA GLU A 128 5.53 1.17 -13.58
C GLU A 128 5.68 -0.35 -13.38
N MET A 129 6.40 -1.06 -14.28
CA MET A 129 6.68 -2.48 -14.07
C MET A 129 7.57 -2.74 -12.86
N ARG A 130 8.56 -1.87 -12.60
CA ARG A 130 9.38 -1.93 -11.36
C ARG A 130 8.53 -1.70 -10.12
N ARG A 131 7.68 -0.67 -10.11
CA ARG A 131 6.72 -0.41 -9.02
C ARG A 131 5.82 -1.61 -8.75
N ILE A 132 5.25 -2.20 -9.79
CA ILE A 132 4.40 -3.39 -9.66
C ILE A 132 5.19 -4.55 -9.01
N ARG A 133 6.41 -4.80 -9.47
CA ARG A 133 7.25 -5.87 -8.91
C ARG A 133 7.56 -5.62 -7.43
N ASP A 134 7.84 -4.39 -7.06
CA ASP A 134 8.21 -4.03 -5.69
C ASP A 134 6.98 -4.12 -4.77
N PHE A 135 5.80 -3.71 -5.25
CA PHE A 135 4.52 -3.93 -4.59
C PHE A 135 4.21 -5.42 -4.39
N GLU A 136 4.39 -6.24 -5.43
CA GLU A 136 4.17 -7.68 -5.34
C GLU A 136 5.12 -8.36 -4.36
N ARG A 137 6.40 -7.95 -4.36
CA ARG A 137 7.38 -8.45 -3.39
C ARG A 137 6.96 -8.12 -1.96
N MET A 138 6.57 -6.88 -1.70
CA MET A 138 6.07 -6.45 -0.39
C MET A 138 4.85 -7.30 0.02
N LEU A 139 3.88 -7.54 -0.87
CA LEU A 139 2.73 -8.38 -0.56
C LEU A 139 3.13 -9.81 -0.16
N VAL A 140 4.05 -10.45 -0.89
CA VAL A 140 4.55 -11.79 -0.52
C VAL A 140 5.25 -11.76 0.85
N GLN A 141 6.09 -10.75 1.09
CA GLN A 141 6.78 -10.57 2.37
C GLN A 141 5.84 -10.23 3.53
N GLU A 142 4.65 -9.71 3.23
CA GLU A 142 3.54 -9.44 4.14
C GLU A 142 2.51 -10.59 4.17
N HIS A 143 2.92 -11.81 3.79
CA HIS A 143 2.12 -13.03 3.89
C HIS A 143 0.92 -13.08 2.93
N VAL A 144 1.03 -12.45 1.76
CA VAL A 144 0.04 -12.50 0.67
C VAL A 144 0.69 -13.03 -0.62
N PRO A 145 0.87 -14.36 -0.75
CA PRO A 145 1.28 -14.99 -2.00
C PRO A 145 0.40 -14.58 -3.18
N LEU A 146 1.05 -14.39 -4.33
CA LEU A 146 0.47 -13.95 -5.58
C LEU A 146 0.54 -15.05 -6.64
N VAL A 147 -0.60 -15.37 -7.26
CA VAL A 147 -0.68 -16.33 -8.37
C VAL A 147 -1.19 -15.60 -9.61
N LYS A 148 -0.35 -15.46 -10.63
CA LYS A 148 -0.65 -14.64 -11.81
C LYS A 148 -0.81 -15.51 -13.06
N PHE A 149 -1.96 -15.41 -13.71
CA PHE A 149 -2.29 -16.15 -14.92
C PHE A 149 -2.41 -15.21 -16.12
N TRP A 150 -1.74 -15.53 -17.21
CA TRP A 150 -1.96 -14.91 -18.52
C TRP A 150 -2.68 -15.89 -19.43
N LEU A 151 -3.97 -15.66 -19.66
CA LEU A 151 -4.76 -16.48 -20.58
C LEU A 151 -4.52 -16.07 -22.02
N HIS A 152 -3.88 -16.94 -22.77
CA HIS A 152 -3.42 -16.65 -24.13
C HIS A 152 -4.34 -17.26 -25.20
N LEU A 153 -4.59 -16.48 -26.24
CA LEU A 153 -5.17 -16.93 -27.50
C LEU A 153 -4.37 -16.32 -28.65
N SER A 154 -4.02 -17.14 -29.64
CA SER A 154 -3.52 -16.64 -30.93
C SER A 154 -4.54 -15.69 -31.59
N LYS A 155 -4.06 -14.73 -32.39
CA LYS A 155 -4.88 -13.75 -33.12
C LYS A 155 -6.02 -14.41 -33.90
N ALA A 156 -5.71 -15.49 -34.63
CA ALA A 156 -6.67 -16.21 -35.44
C ALA A 156 -7.79 -16.84 -34.60
N LYS A 157 -7.43 -17.48 -33.48
CA LYS A 157 -8.40 -18.11 -32.56
C LYS A 157 -9.26 -17.05 -31.85
N GLN A 158 -8.68 -15.93 -31.44
CA GLN A 158 -9.43 -14.83 -30.82
C GLN A 158 -10.44 -14.22 -31.79
N LYS A 159 -10.06 -13.96 -33.05
CA LYS A 159 -10.99 -13.49 -34.10
C LYS A 159 -12.16 -14.44 -34.28
N LYS A 160 -11.89 -15.75 -34.35
CA LYS A 160 -12.93 -16.80 -34.47
C LYS A 160 -13.87 -16.80 -33.27
N ARG A 161 -13.34 -16.65 -32.04
CA ARG A 161 -14.14 -16.61 -30.81
C ARG A 161 -15.03 -15.38 -30.75
N LEU A 162 -14.49 -14.19 -31.01
CA LEU A 162 -15.27 -12.93 -31.04
C LEU A 162 -16.38 -12.99 -32.11
N ALA A 163 -16.07 -13.50 -33.30
CA ALA A 163 -17.06 -13.65 -34.37
C ALA A 163 -18.17 -14.64 -34.01
N LYS A 164 -17.83 -15.74 -33.32
CA LYS A 164 -18.82 -16.73 -32.85
C LYS A 164 -19.77 -16.12 -31.83
N VAL A 165 -19.25 -15.44 -30.80
CA VAL A 165 -20.06 -14.83 -29.74
C VAL A 165 -20.96 -13.72 -30.28
N LYS A 166 -20.47 -12.91 -31.22
CA LYS A 166 -21.28 -11.86 -31.86
C LYS A 166 -22.51 -12.41 -32.60
N ARG A 167 -22.43 -13.64 -33.13
CA ARG A 167 -23.51 -14.29 -33.89
C ARG A 167 -24.52 -15.03 -33.01
N ASP A 168 -24.17 -15.32 -31.77
CA ASP A 168 -25.00 -16.10 -30.87
C ASP A 168 -25.86 -15.18 -29.98
N PRO A 169 -27.20 -15.18 -30.14
CA PRO A 169 -28.09 -14.32 -29.34
C PRO A 169 -27.94 -14.52 -27.82
N GLN A 170 -27.56 -15.72 -27.37
CA GLN A 170 -27.44 -16.04 -25.95
C GLN A 170 -26.14 -15.56 -25.32
N SER A 171 -25.10 -15.28 -26.13
CA SER A 171 -23.78 -14.89 -25.64
C SER A 171 -23.30 -13.53 -26.14
N ARG A 172 -23.98 -12.91 -27.13
CA ARG A 172 -23.57 -11.61 -27.70
C ARG A 172 -23.41 -10.49 -26.67
N TRP A 173 -24.20 -10.53 -25.59
CA TRP A 173 -24.17 -9.53 -24.51
C TRP A 173 -22.91 -9.61 -23.64
N LEU A 174 -22.14 -10.70 -23.73
CA LEU A 174 -20.89 -10.90 -23.00
C LEU A 174 -19.71 -10.08 -23.56
N ILE A 175 -19.85 -9.50 -24.75
CA ILE A 175 -18.82 -8.67 -25.38
C ILE A 175 -19.40 -7.32 -25.80
N GLY A 176 -18.77 -6.23 -25.35
CA GLY A 176 -19.00 -4.90 -25.88
C GLY A 176 -18.28 -4.67 -27.22
N ASP A 177 -18.61 -3.57 -27.90
CA ASP A 177 -17.92 -3.17 -29.14
C ASP A 177 -16.42 -2.90 -28.92
N GLU A 178 -16.05 -2.52 -27.70
CA GLU A 178 -14.67 -2.35 -27.23
C GLU A 178 -13.78 -3.59 -27.45
N ALA A 179 -14.34 -4.80 -27.40
CA ALA A 179 -13.59 -6.03 -27.61
C ALA A 179 -12.99 -6.09 -29.04
N TRP A 180 -13.71 -5.57 -30.04
CA TRP A 180 -13.20 -5.45 -31.40
C TRP A 180 -12.18 -4.32 -31.55
N THR A 181 -12.33 -3.24 -30.78
CA THR A 181 -11.35 -2.15 -30.73
C THR A 181 -10.02 -2.64 -30.18
N TYR A 182 -10.02 -3.41 -29.09
CA TYR A 182 -8.81 -4.04 -28.57
C TYR A 182 -8.21 -5.06 -29.56
N PHE A 183 -9.05 -5.86 -30.22
CA PHE A 183 -8.59 -6.82 -31.23
C PHE A 183 -7.85 -6.16 -32.40
N LYS A 184 -8.28 -4.97 -32.85
CA LYS A 184 -7.56 -4.21 -33.90
C LYS A 184 -6.12 -3.89 -33.52
N LYS A 185 -5.81 -3.79 -32.22
CA LYS A 185 -4.46 -3.55 -31.68
C LYS A 185 -3.80 -4.82 -31.12
N TYR A 186 -4.28 -6.01 -31.49
CA TYR A 186 -3.81 -7.28 -30.93
C TYR A 186 -2.28 -7.42 -30.92
N ASP A 187 -1.61 -7.15 -32.05
CA ASP A 187 -0.16 -7.35 -32.16
C ASP A 187 0.59 -6.43 -31.19
N ARG A 188 0.10 -5.20 -31.04
CA ARG A 188 0.66 -4.24 -30.09
C ARG A 188 0.40 -4.64 -28.64
N PHE A 189 -0.81 -5.12 -28.33
CA PHE A 189 -1.12 -5.68 -27.01
C PHE A 189 -0.22 -6.87 -26.68
N ARG A 190 0.00 -7.77 -27.64
CA ARG A 190 0.89 -8.93 -27.47
C ARG A 190 2.31 -8.47 -27.15
N GLU A 191 2.86 -7.55 -27.93
CA GLU A 191 4.23 -7.03 -27.72
C GLU A 191 4.39 -6.38 -26.34
N VAL A 192 3.49 -5.46 -25.98
CA VAL A 192 3.55 -4.75 -24.70
C VAL A 192 3.33 -5.70 -23.52
N ALA A 193 2.40 -6.65 -23.65
CA ALA A 193 2.16 -7.67 -22.62
C ALA A 193 3.37 -8.60 -22.45
N GLU A 194 4.05 -9.00 -23.53
CA GLU A 194 5.27 -9.81 -23.43
C GLU A 194 6.35 -9.08 -22.64
N SER A 195 6.50 -7.77 -22.87
CA SER A 195 7.40 -6.93 -22.07
C SER A 195 6.98 -6.88 -20.60
N ALA A 196 5.70 -6.60 -20.31
CA ALA A 196 5.18 -6.58 -18.94
C ALA A 196 5.45 -7.90 -18.20
N LEU A 197 5.12 -9.03 -18.83
CA LEU A 197 5.31 -10.37 -18.25
C LEU A 197 6.78 -10.66 -17.99
N ARG A 198 7.67 -10.32 -18.93
CA ARG A 198 9.11 -10.50 -18.78
C ARG A 198 9.67 -9.69 -17.61
N LEU A 199 9.24 -8.44 -17.46
CA LEU A 199 9.73 -7.53 -16.42
C LEU A 199 9.20 -7.88 -15.02
N THR A 200 8.09 -8.61 -14.93
CA THR A 200 7.38 -8.84 -13.66
C THR A 200 7.21 -10.31 -13.28
N SER A 201 7.62 -11.26 -14.12
CA SER A 201 7.69 -12.67 -13.74
C SER A 201 8.93 -12.89 -12.88
N THR A 202 8.74 -12.97 -11.57
CA THR A 202 9.83 -13.15 -10.59
C THR A 202 9.76 -14.52 -9.92
N GLY A 203 10.80 -14.91 -9.18
CA GLY A 203 10.81 -16.16 -8.43
C GLY A 203 9.74 -16.24 -7.33
N VAL A 204 9.34 -15.10 -6.77
CA VAL A 204 8.32 -15.04 -5.69
C VAL A 204 6.89 -14.82 -6.20
N ALA A 205 6.76 -14.31 -7.43
CA ALA A 205 5.48 -14.08 -8.10
C ALA A 205 5.64 -14.32 -9.61
N PRO A 206 5.67 -15.59 -10.05
CA PRO A 206 5.84 -15.91 -11.47
C PRO A 206 4.55 -15.67 -12.26
N TRP A 207 4.68 -15.45 -13.57
CA TRP A 207 3.56 -15.50 -14.50
C TRP A 207 3.35 -16.92 -15.04
N HIS A 208 2.12 -17.38 -15.02
CA HIS A 208 1.69 -18.63 -15.64
C HIS A 208 0.93 -18.34 -16.93
N VAL A 209 1.59 -18.52 -18.07
CA VAL A 209 0.96 -18.38 -19.39
C VAL A 209 0.18 -19.66 -19.71
N VAL A 210 -1.14 -19.56 -19.88
CA VAL A 210 -2.03 -20.70 -20.11
C VAL A 210 -2.75 -20.54 -21.45
N GLU A 211 -2.62 -21.55 -22.32
CA GLU A 211 -3.39 -21.57 -23.57
C GLU A 211 -4.89 -21.70 -23.29
N SER A 212 -5.67 -20.75 -23.80
CA SER A 212 -7.12 -20.65 -23.55
C SER A 212 -7.99 -21.15 -24.71
N THR A 213 -7.38 -21.87 -25.66
CA THR A 213 -8.07 -22.42 -26.83
C THR A 213 -9.16 -23.42 -26.45
N ASN A 214 -8.90 -24.25 -25.43
CA ASN A 214 -9.79 -25.29 -24.94
C ASN A 214 -10.12 -25.05 -23.47
N ASP A 215 -11.41 -24.83 -23.18
CA ASP A 215 -11.85 -24.44 -21.83
C ASP A 215 -11.54 -25.51 -20.77
N ARG A 216 -11.62 -26.79 -21.14
CA ARG A 216 -11.32 -27.92 -20.24
C ARG A 216 -9.85 -27.93 -19.81
N TYR A 217 -8.95 -27.82 -20.79
CA TYR A 217 -7.51 -27.71 -20.56
C TYR A 217 -7.19 -26.49 -19.70
N ARG A 218 -7.69 -25.31 -20.09
CA ARG A 218 -7.46 -24.07 -19.35
C ARG A 218 -7.90 -24.20 -17.90
N ASN A 219 -9.14 -24.61 -17.65
CA ASN A 219 -9.70 -24.64 -16.30
C ASN A 219 -8.93 -25.62 -15.40
N LEU A 220 -8.61 -26.83 -15.89
CA LEU A 220 -7.77 -27.77 -15.13
C LEU A 220 -6.37 -27.22 -14.88
N THR A 221 -5.75 -26.59 -15.88
CA THR A 221 -4.38 -26.04 -15.76
C THR A 221 -4.33 -24.91 -14.74
N VAL A 222 -5.29 -23.97 -14.80
CA VAL A 222 -5.40 -22.85 -13.85
C VAL A 222 -5.61 -23.38 -12.43
N ALA A 223 -6.59 -24.28 -12.23
CA ALA A 223 -6.87 -24.82 -10.90
C ALA A 223 -5.70 -25.61 -10.33
N THR A 224 -5.10 -26.52 -11.12
CA THR A 224 -3.94 -27.31 -10.70
C THR A 224 -2.76 -26.41 -10.32
N THR A 225 -2.50 -25.39 -11.12
CA THR A 225 -1.41 -24.43 -10.86
C THR A 225 -1.68 -23.61 -9.62
N LEU A 226 -2.91 -23.15 -9.41
CA LEU A 226 -3.32 -22.45 -8.20
C LEU A 226 -3.15 -23.33 -6.97
N THR A 227 -3.62 -24.58 -7.01
CA THR A 227 -3.46 -25.54 -5.90
C THR A 227 -2.00 -25.73 -5.53
N ARG A 228 -1.12 -25.94 -6.51
CA ARG A 228 0.32 -26.08 -6.27
C ARG A 228 0.91 -24.81 -5.67
N ALA A 229 0.64 -23.65 -6.25
CA ALA A 229 1.18 -22.38 -5.75
C ALA A 229 0.75 -22.08 -4.31
N LEU A 230 -0.50 -22.38 -3.95
CA LEU A 230 -1.00 -22.25 -2.58
C LEU A 230 -0.26 -23.20 -1.63
N ARG A 231 -0.08 -24.48 -2.01
CA ARG A 231 0.66 -25.45 -1.20
C ARG A 231 2.12 -25.04 -1.00
N ASP A 232 2.79 -24.62 -2.06
CA ASP A 232 4.19 -24.16 -2.00
C ASP A 232 4.33 -22.96 -1.05
N ALA A 233 3.39 -21.99 -1.13
CA ALA A 233 3.39 -20.84 -0.23
C ALA A 233 3.15 -21.22 1.23
N LEU A 234 2.23 -22.17 1.50
CA LEU A 234 1.96 -22.69 2.83
C LEU A 234 3.18 -23.39 3.43
N GLU A 235 3.90 -24.19 2.65
CA GLU A 235 5.13 -24.87 3.09
C GLU A 235 6.26 -23.88 3.37
N VAL A 236 6.46 -22.88 2.50
CA VAL A 236 7.44 -21.81 2.74
C VAL A 236 7.11 -21.04 4.02
N ALA A 237 5.84 -20.75 4.28
CA ALA A 237 5.41 -20.06 5.49
C ALA A 237 5.68 -20.88 6.75
N LYS A 238 5.36 -22.19 6.75
CA LYS A 238 5.69 -23.11 7.85
C LYS A 238 7.18 -23.15 8.13
N ALA A 239 8.01 -23.27 7.08
CA ALA A 239 9.47 -23.28 7.22
C ALA A 239 10.05 -21.96 7.74
N THR A 240 9.46 -20.82 7.35
CA THR A 240 9.89 -19.49 7.79
C THR A 240 9.52 -19.25 9.26
N ALA A 241 8.31 -19.63 9.67
CA ALA A 241 7.87 -19.55 11.06
C ALA A 241 8.79 -20.34 12.00
N ALA A 242 9.27 -21.51 11.56
CA ALA A 242 10.21 -22.33 12.34
C ALA A 242 11.61 -21.71 12.50
N ARG A 243 12.02 -20.78 11.62
CA ARG A 243 13.35 -20.12 11.65
C ARG A 243 13.36 -18.78 12.41
N SER A 244 12.19 -18.23 12.72
CA SER A 244 12.08 -16.93 13.38
C SER A 244 12.35 -17.05 14.87
N SER A 245 13.55 -16.69 15.33
CA SER A 245 13.79 -16.25 16.73
C SER A 245 15.21 -15.74 16.96
N ARG A 246 15.44 -14.45 16.66
CA ARG A 246 16.44 -13.69 17.43
C ARG A 246 16.04 -12.22 17.49
N ARG A 247 15.75 -11.74 18.70
CA ARG A 247 15.49 -10.31 18.93
C ARG A 247 16.71 -9.51 18.46
N ALA A 248 16.48 -8.53 17.60
CA ALA A 248 17.54 -7.63 17.17
C ALA A 248 18.10 -6.85 18.38
N ALA A 249 19.41 -6.62 18.40
CA ALA A 249 20.02 -5.78 19.41
C ALA A 249 19.47 -4.34 19.30
N LEU A 250 19.32 -3.67 20.45
CA LEU A 250 18.90 -2.27 20.46
C LEU A 250 19.95 -1.40 19.74
N PRO A 251 19.51 -0.51 18.82
CA PRO A 251 20.43 0.41 18.17
C PRO A 251 21.01 1.40 19.18
N LYS A 252 22.22 1.88 18.90
CA LYS A 252 22.87 2.94 19.70
C LYS A 252 23.04 4.19 18.83
N PRO A 253 22.81 5.39 19.38
CA PRO A 253 22.89 6.61 18.60
C PRO A 253 24.35 6.94 18.29
N ARG A 254 24.59 7.50 17.10
CA ARG A 254 25.90 8.07 16.76
C ARG A 254 26.15 9.30 17.63
N LYS A 255 27.40 9.53 18.02
CA LYS A 255 27.80 10.71 18.83
C LYS A 255 27.33 12.02 18.20
N PHE A 256 27.53 12.15 16.88
CA PHE A 256 27.02 13.23 16.06
C PHE A 256 25.87 12.69 15.21
N ASN A 257 24.70 13.32 15.30
CA ASN A 257 23.52 12.94 14.53
C ASN A 257 22.62 14.16 14.29
N VAL A 258 21.65 14.02 13.38
CA VAL A 258 20.77 15.10 12.93
C VAL A 258 19.89 15.69 14.05
N ILE A 259 19.56 14.89 15.08
CA ILE A 259 18.73 15.35 16.21
C ILE A 259 19.58 16.15 17.20
N ARG A 260 20.79 15.69 17.51
CA ARG A 260 21.72 16.37 18.44
C ARG A 260 22.28 17.69 17.91
N GLN A 261 22.15 17.95 16.62
CA GLN A 261 22.55 19.21 16.00
C GLN A 261 21.51 20.33 16.13
N LEU A 262 20.30 20.02 16.63
CA LEU A 262 19.24 20.99 16.81
C LEU A 262 19.55 21.94 17.97
N ASP A 263 19.23 23.22 17.76
CA ASP A 263 19.31 24.24 18.81
C ASP A 263 18.01 24.20 19.64
N LEU A 264 17.98 23.34 20.66
CA LEU A 264 16.82 23.17 21.52
C LEU A 264 16.53 24.40 22.43
N SER A 265 17.38 25.43 22.40
CA SER A 265 17.16 26.67 23.17
C SER A 265 16.14 27.63 22.54
N ARG A 266 15.71 27.36 21.30
CA ARG A 266 14.73 28.18 20.57
C ARG A 266 13.42 28.30 21.36
N ASN A 267 12.97 29.55 21.50
CA ASN A 267 11.77 29.88 22.26
C ASN A 267 11.08 31.12 21.67
N LEU A 268 9.84 31.38 22.11
CA LEU A 268 9.10 32.61 21.84
C LEU A 268 8.53 33.20 23.13
N SER A 269 8.54 34.54 23.21
CA SER A 269 7.72 35.25 24.19
C SER A 269 6.22 35.04 23.90
N ASP A 270 5.37 35.29 24.90
CA ASP A 270 3.91 35.20 24.74
C ASP A 270 3.39 36.10 23.63
N ASP A 271 3.84 37.34 23.59
CA ASP A 271 3.43 38.32 22.60
C ASP A 271 3.84 37.94 21.17
N GLU A 272 5.07 37.45 21.00
CA GLU A 272 5.53 36.96 19.69
C GLU A 272 4.76 35.73 19.25
N TYR A 273 4.47 34.82 20.18
CA TYR A 273 3.70 33.62 19.91
C TYR A 273 2.29 33.95 19.44
N GLU A 274 1.54 34.80 20.14
CA GLU A 274 0.16 35.14 19.77
C GLU A 274 0.09 35.88 18.42
N ARG A 275 1.02 36.82 18.18
CA ARG A 275 1.13 37.52 16.88
C ARG A 275 1.43 36.53 15.74
N ALA A 276 2.43 35.66 15.93
CA ALA A 276 2.85 34.73 14.90
C ALA A 276 1.80 33.66 14.65
N LEU A 277 1.14 33.14 15.70
CA LEU A 277 0.08 32.15 15.59
C LEU A 277 -1.12 32.71 14.83
N THR A 278 -1.56 33.93 15.15
CA THR A 278 -2.66 34.60 14.43
C THR A 278 -2.33 34.77 12.95
N ARG A 279 -1.14 35.32 12.66
CA ARG A 279 -0.68 35.54 11.28
C ARG A 279 -0.60 34.24 10.48
N HIS A 280 0.03 33.21 11.02
CA HIS A 280 0.20 31.95 10.32
C HIS A 280 -1.10 31.13 10.28
N GLY A 281 -1.99 31.28 11.25
CA GLY A 281 -3.30 30.64 11.27
C GLY A 281 -4.20 31.18 10.17
N ALA A 282 -4.31 32.51 10.02
CA ALA A 282 -5.05 33.12 8.92
C ALA A 282 -4.48 32.73 7.55
N ARG A 283 -3.15 32.65 7.44
CA ARG A 283 -2.46 32.19 6.22
C ARG A 283 -2.78 30.73 5.91
N LEU A 284 -2.72 29.84 6.92
CA LEU A 284 -3.04 28.43 6.76
C LEU A 284 -4.49 28.23 6.32
N ALA A 285 -5.44 28.93 6.94
CA ALA A 285 -6.85 28.88 6.59
C ALA A 285 -7.09 29.19 5.10
N ARG A 286 -6.44 30.24 4.59
CA ARG A 286 -6.51 30.62 3.17
C ARG A 286 -5.89 29.55 2.27
N LEU A 287 -4.68 29.09 2.59
CA LEU A 287 -3.94 28.13 1.77
C LEU A 287 -4.63 26.77 1.70
N VAL A 288 -5.26 26.30 2.78
CA VAL A 288 -6.00 25.04 2.78
C VAL A 288 -7.27 25.12 1.92
N ARG A 289 -7.93 26.28 1.87
CA ARG A 289 -9.05 26.49 0.92
C ARG A 289 -8.58 26.49 -0.53
N GLN A 290 -7.47 27.17 -0.83
CA GLN A 290 -6.88 27.16 -2.17
C GLN A 290 -6.43 25.75 -2.58
N LEU A 291 -5.87 24.99 -1.65
CA LEU A 291 -5.51 23.59 -1.86
C LEU A 291 -6.74 22.72 -2.19
N HIS A 292 -7.86 22.95 -1.48
CA HIS A 292 -9.12 22.27 -1.76
C HIS A 292 -9.64 22.58 -3.17
N GLU A 293 -9.66 23.86 -3.56
CA GLU A 293 -10.09 24.31 -4.88
C GLU A 293 -9.19 23.81 -6.01
N ALA A 294 -7.92 23.54 -5.72
CA ALA A 294 -6.94 22.99 -6.66
C ALA A 294 -6.95 21.44 -6.73
N ASP A 295 -7.87 20.75 -6.05
CA ASP A 295 -7.93 19.28 -5.97
C ASP A 295 -6.63 18.63 -5.47
N ARG A 296 -5.84 19.35 -4.66
CA ARG A 296 -4.63 18.82 -4.03
C ARG A 296 -4.93 18.42 -2.60
N SER A 297 -4.28 17.38 -2.10
CA SER A 297 -4.47 16.93 -0.71
C SER A 297 -3.27 17.32 0.16
N LEU A 298 -3.48 17.42 1.47
CA LEU A 298 -2.41 17.66 2.44
C LEU A 298 -2.35 16.48 3.40
N ILE A 299 -1.17 15.93 3.59
CA ILE A 299 -0.92 14.85 4.54
C ILE A 299 0.18 15.30 5.52
N LEU A 300 -0.13 15.29 6.81
CA LEU A 300 0.81 15.65 7.87
C LEU A 300 1.03 14.44 8.79
N ALA A 301 2.27 13.97 8.94
CA ALA A 301 2.62 12.92 9.90
C ALA A 301 3.42 13.50 11.07
N PHE A 302 3.00 13.21 12.31
CA PHE A 302 3.65 13.70 13.52
C PHE A 302 4.28 12.57 14.31
N GLU A 303 5.60 12.63 14.45
CA GLU A 303 6.41 11.76 15.29
C GLU A 303 7.25 12.58 16.28
N GLY A 304 7.88 11.88 17.23
CA GLY A 304 8.73 12.47 18.26
C GLY A 304 8.55 11.78 19.61
N PRO A 305 9.43 12.03 20.59
CA PRO A 305 9.37 11.40 21.89
C PRO A 305 8.03 11.62 22.59
N ASP A 306 7.70 10.73 23.53
CA ASP A 306 6.55 10.95 24.40
C ASP A 306 6.72 12.26 25.17
N ALA A 307 5.60 12.96 25.33
CA ALA A 307 5.54 14.34 25.81
C ALA A 307 6.19 15.45 24.97
N ALA A 308 6.65 15.20 23.74
CA ALA A 308 7.19 16.25 22.85
C ALA A 308 6.18 17.35 22.46
N GLY A 309 4.87 17.08 22.51
CA GLY A 309 3.83 18.10 22.30
C GLY A 309 3.01 17.96 21.02
N LYS A 310 3.11 16.83 20.31
CA LYS A 310 2.38 16.48 19.07
C LYS A 310 0.92 16.93 19.06
N GLY A 311 0.09 16.41 19.98
CA GLY A 311 -1.33 16.77 20.04
C GLY A 311 -1.62 18.26 20.27
N GLY A 312 -0.72 18.98 20.96
CA GLY A 312 -0.84 20.44 21.12
C GLY A 312 -0.59 21.20 19.83
N THR A 313 0.39 20.75 19.04
CA THR A 313 0.70 21.29 17.71
C THR A 313 -0.42 20.99 16.72
N ILE A 314 -0.89 19.74 16.66
CA ILE A 314 -2.02 19.32 15.82
C ILE A 314 -3.25 20.18 16.13
N ARG A 315 -3.57 20.39 17.42
CA ARG A 315 -4.69 21.24 17.83
C ARG A 315 -4.59 22.67 17.30
N ARG A 316 -3.39 23.26 17.26
CA ARG A 316 -3.23 24.62 16.73
C ARG A 316 -3.40 24.68 15.21
N LEU A 317 -2.95 23.66 14.49
CA LEU A 317 -3.21 23.54 13.06
C LEU A 317 -4.71 23.42 12.79
N THR A 318 -5.39 22.49 13.47
CA THR A 318 -6.82 22.23 13.23
C THR A 318 -7.72 23.40 13.62
N GLN A 319 -7.35 24.18 14.64
CA GLN A 319 -8.06 25.42 14.99
C GLN A 319 -8.03 26.50 13.90
N ALA A 320 -7.05 26.43 12.99
CA ALA A 320 -6.93 27.37 11.86
C ALA A 320 -7.59 26.85 10.58
N MET A 321 -8.14 25.63 10.57
CA MET A 321 -8.70 25.00 9.38
C MET A 321 -10.21 24.75 9.54
N ASP A 322 -10.92 24.70 8.42
CA ASP A 322 -12.31 24.27 8.38
C ASP A 322 -12.42 22.77 8.75
N ALA A 323 -13.26 22.45 9.75
CA ALA A 323 -13.43 21.09 10.25
C ALA A 323 -13.97 20.09 9.20
N ARG A 324 -14.58 20.57 8.11
CA ARG A 324 -15.04 19.74 7.00
C ARG A 324 -13.88 19.24 6.13
N LEU A 325 -12.76 19.97 6.12
CA LEU A 325 -11.64 19.70 5.22
C LEU A 325 -10.59 18.78 5.82
N TYR A 326 -10.55 18.59 7.15
CA TYR A 326 -9.53 17.75 7.78
C TYR A 326 -10.09 16.56 8.54
N ARG A 327 -9.28 15.50 8.64
CA ARG A 327 -9.46 14.45 9.65
C ARG A 327 -8.13 14.15 10.34
N VAL A 328 -8.20 13.97 11.65
CA VAL A 328 -7.08 13.53 12.49
C VAL A 328 -7.22 12.04 12.74
N ILE A 329 -6.15 11.29 12.51
CA ILE A 329 -6.04 9.86 12.75
C ILE A 329 -5.00 9.64 13.83
N SER A 330 -5.44 9.16 14.99
CA SER A 330 -4.55 8.74 16.06
C SER A 330 -4.15 7.29 15.83
N VAL A 331 -2.87 7.05 15.52
CA VAL A 331 -2.37 5.70 15.23
C VAL A 331 -1.96 5.03 16.54
N ALA A 332 -2.57 3.90 16.82
CA ALA A 332 -2.33 3.07 18.00
C ALA A 332 -1.95 1.64 17.58
N ALA A 333 -2.00 0.70 18.54
CA ALA A 333 -1.90 -0.72 18.23
C ALA A 333 -2.94 -1.13 17.16
N PRO A 334 -2.60 -2.08 16.25
CA PRO A 334 -3.56 -2.59 15.28
C PRO A 334 -4.88 -2.99 15.91
N THR A 335 -5.98 -2.71 15.23
CA THR A 335 -7.22 -3.47 15.45
C THR A 335 -7.09 -4.88 14.89
N ASP A 336 -8.00 -5.79 15.27
CA ASP A 336 -8.05 -7.15 14.75
C ASP A 336 -8.15 -7.17 13.21
N GLU A 337 -8.94 -6.25 12.64
CA GLU A 337 -9.06 -6.07 11.18
C GLU A 337 -7.71 -5.64 10.57
N GLU A 338 -6.99 -4.71 11.20
CA GLU A 338 -5.72 -4.23 10.67
C GLU A 338 -4.58 -5.24 10.83
N ALA A 339 -4.63 -6.10 11.84
CA ALA A 339 -3.62 -7.12 12.11
C ALA A 339 -3.62 -8.26 11.09
N VAL A 340 -4.76 -8.51 10.45
CA VAL A 340 -4.92 -9.56 9.43
C VAL A 340 -4.64 -9.09 8.01
N HIS A 341 -4.16 -7.86 7.82
CA HIS A 341 -3.77 -7.31 6.52
C HIS A 341 -2.27 -6.94 6.50
N PRO A 342 -1.67 -6.73 5.31
CA PRO A 342 -0.32 -6.19 5.20
C PRO A 342 -0.17 -4.85 5.94
N TYR A 343 1.01 -4.58 6.50
CA TYR A 343 1.25 -3.44 7.40
C TYR A 343 0.70 -2.11 6.89
N LEU A 344 1.00 -1.75 5.64
CA LEU A 344 0.61 -0.46 5.07
C LEU A 344 -0.89 -0.32 4.77
N TRP A 345 -1.65 -1.42 4.75
CA TRP A 345 -3.09 -1.42 4.46
C TRP A 345 -3.87 -0.46 5.38
N ARG A 346 -3.52 -0.45 6.67
CA ARG A 346 -4.18 0.41 7.66
C ARG A 346 -3.95 1.90 7.44
N PHE A 347 -2.93 2.29 6.67
CA PHE A 347 -2.67 3.69 6.35
C PHE A 347 -3.27 4.05 5.00
N TRP A 348 -3.23 3.13 4.04
CA TRP A 348 -3.91 3.29 2.75
C TRP A 348 -5.41 3.56 2.90
N ARG A 349 -6.10 2.93 3.88
CA ARG A 349 -7.52 3.22 4.16
C ARG A 349 -7.80 4.67 4.57
N TYR A 350 -6.78 5.39 5.04
CA TYR A 350 -6.89 6.76 5.52
C TYR A 350 -6.29 7.80 4.57
N VAL A 351 -5.83 7.39 3.39
CA VAL A 351 -5.40 8.33 2.35
C VAL A 351 -6.57 9.25 1.99
N PRO A 352 -6.39 10.58 2.07
CA PRO A 352 -7.45 11.53 1.78
C PRO A 352 -7.82 11.49 0.29
N ALA A 353 -9.06 11.84 -0.01
CA ALA A 353 -9.43 12.23 -1.36
C ALA A 353 -8.71 13.54 -1.75
N HIS A 354 -8.65 13.83 -3.04
CA HIS A 354 -8.25 15.15 -3.55
C HIS A 354 -9.01 16.28 -2.84
N GLY A 355 -8.30 17.38 -2.56
CA GLY A 355 -8.84 18.52 -1.83
C GLY A 355 -9.00 18.35 -0.31
N ALA A 356 -8.70 17.18 0.28
CA ALA A 356 -8.85 16.94 1.72
C ALA A 356 -7.51 16.90 2.47
N VAL A 357 -7.58 17.18 3.78
CA VAL A 357 -6.44 17.18 4.70
C VAL A 357 -6.48 15.95 5.61
N ARG A 358 -5.36 15.24 5.73
CA ARG A 358 -5.18 14.13 6.66
C ARG A 358 -4.04 14.41 7.62
N ILE A 359 -4.28 14.28 8.91
CA ILE A 359 -3.26 14.45 9.95
C ILE A 359 -3.13 13.13 10.71
N PHE A 360 -1.91 12.61 10.80
CA PHE A 360 -1.56 11.41 11.53
C PHE A 360 -0.82 11.79 12.81
N ASP A 361 -1.42 11.50 13.99
CA ASP A 361 -0.74 11.56 15.29
C ASP A 361 -0.15 10.16 15.57
N ARG A 362 1.17 10.04 15.40
CA ARG A 362 1.86 8.79 15.04
C ARG A 362 1.41 8.26 13.66
N SER A 363 2.21 7.40 13.04
CA SER A 363 2.04 7.04 11.62
C SER A 363 2.63 5.67 11.27
N TRP A 364 2.77 5.39 9.97
CA TRP A 364 3.48 4.21 9.43
C TRP A 364 4.94 4.10 9.87
N TYR A 365 5.53 5.19 10.39
CA TYR A 365 6.86 5.16 10.97
C TYR A 365 6.96 4.34 12.26
N GLY A 366 5.82 3.94 12.86
CA GLY A 366 5.79 3.01 13.98
C GLY A 366 6.63 1.75 13.76
N ARG A 367 6.61 1.18 12.54
CA ARG A 367 7.40 -0.02 12.17
C ARG A 367 8.90 0.15 12.44
N VAL A 368 9.44 1.30 12.07
CA VAL A 368 10.88 1.59 12.18
C VAL A 368 11.26 2.29 13.48
N LEU A 369 10.27 2.61 14.32
CA LEU A 369 10.41 3.21 15.65
C LEU A 369 10.03 2.20 16.75
N VAL A 370 8.82 2.31 17.30
CA VAL A 370 8.37 1.52 18.46
C VAL A 370 8.43 0.02 18.18
N GLU A 371 8.06 -0.43 16.99
CA GLU A 371 8.01 -1.87 16.69
C GLU A 371 9.40 -2.48 16.55
N ARG A 372 10.34 -1.73 15.96
CA ARG A 372 11.77 -2.09 15.92
C ARG A 372 12.37 -2.20 17.33
N ILE A 373 12.01 -1.31 18.25
CA ILE A 373 12.63 -1.21 19.59
C ILE A 373 12.00 -2.20 20.58
N GLU A 374 10.68 -2.36 20.51
CA GLU A 374 9.95 -3.32 21.34
C GLU A 374 10.04 -4.75 20.81
N GLY A 375 10.46 -4.93 19.55
CA GLY A 375 10.57 -6.26 18.91
C GLY A 375 9.22 -6.79 18.44
N LEU A 376 8.30 -5.90 18.09
CA LEU A 376 7.00 -6.22 17.48
C LEU A 376 7.12 -6.47 15.97
N ALA A 377 8.25 -6.04 15.39
CA ALA A 377 8.66 -6.36 14.03
C ALA A 377 10.01 -7.10 14.06
N THR A 378 10.12 -8.15 13.26
CA THR A 378 11.38 -8.81 12.95
C THR A 378 12.35 -7.86 12.25
N ARG A 379 13.64 -8.22 12.23
CA ARG A 379 14.68 -7.40 11.57
C ARG A 379 14.38 -7.23 10.09
N GLU A 380 13.94 -8.29 9.45
CA GLU A 380 13.60 -8.35 8.05
C GLU A 380 12.42 -7.42 7.74
N GLU A 381 11.38 -7.42 8.58
CA GLU A 381 10.22 -6.53 8.42
C GLU A 381 10.57 -5.05 8.55
N TRP A 382 11.23 -4.62 9.63
CA TRP A 382 11.50 -3.18 9.79
C TRP A 382 12.61 -2.68 8.85
N SER A 383 13.56 -3.54 8.45
CA SER A 383 14.65 -3.12 7.57
C SER A 383 14.21 -2.85 6.14
N ARG A 384 13.26 -3.63 5.60
CA ARG A 384 12.66 -3.35 4.28
C ARG A 384 11.66 -2.20 4.30
N ALA A 385 11.03 -1.95 5.45
CA ALA A 385 9.98 -0.93 5.58
C ALA A 385 10.42 0.49 5.17
N TYR A 386 11.70 0.85 5.29
CA TYR A 386 12.18 2.15 4.79
C TYR A 386 11.91 2.35 3.30
N ALA A 387 12.19 1.34 2.46
CA ALA A 387 11.95 1.42 1.03
C ALA A 387 10.46 1.39 0.70
N GLU A 388 9.68 0.59 1.43
CA GLU A 388 8.23 0.49 1.28
C GLU A 388 7.52 1.79 1.66
N ILE A 389 7.98 2.45 2.73
CA ILE A 389 7.51 3.78 3.14
C ILE A 389 7.83 4.80 2.06
N ASN A 390 9.05 4.83 1.53
CA ASN A 390 9.41 5.78 0.47
C ASN A 390 8.55 5.57 -0.80
N GLU A 391 8.28 4.32 -1.17
CA GLU A 391 7.40 4.01 -2.31
C GLU A 391 5.95 4.39 -2.04
N PHE A 392 5.45 4.15 -0.81
CA PHE A 392 4.13 4.61 -0.38
C PHE A 392 4.01 6.13 -0.51
N GLU A 393 4.97 6.88 0.04
CA GLU A 393 4.98 8.34 0.04
C GLU A 393 5.14 8.93 -1.37
N ALA A 394 5.95 8.30 -2.23
CA ALA A 394 6.09 8.68 -3.63
C ALA A 394 4.75 8.57 -4.37
N GLN A 395 3.97 7.51 -4.14
CA GLN A 395 2.65 7.36 -4.76
C GLN A 395 1.65 8.43 -4.28
N LEU A 396 1.74 8.89 -3.03
CA LEU A 396 0.91 10.00 -2.54
C LEU A 396 1.31 11.31 -3.23
N ALA A 397 2.61 11.59 -3.31
CA ALA A 397 3.13 12.82 -3.92
C ALA A 397 2.85 12.88 -5.43
N GLU A 398 3.01 11.77 -6.14
CA GLU A 398 2.67 11.66 -7.58
C GLU A 398 1.18 11.86 -7.84
N ALA A 399 0.32 11.52 -6.88
CA ALA A 399 -1.11 11.84 -6.92
C ALA A 399 -1.42 13.29 -6.49
N GLY A 400 -0.40 14.15 -6.36
CA GLY A 400 -0.58 15.57 -6.06
C GLY A 400 -0.72 15.92 -4.58
N ALA A 401 -0.52 14.96 -3.66
CA ALA A 401 -0.54 15.22 -2.23
C ALA A 401 0.71 16.01 -1.79
N VAL A 402 0.52 17.05 -0.99
CA VAL A 402 1.59 17.71 -0.23
C VAL A 402 1.80 16.92 1.05
N LEU A 403 2.89 16.17 1.14
CA LEU A 403 3.22 15.34 2.31
C LEU A 403 4.33 15.99 3.14
N LEU A 404 4.05 16.22 4.42
CA LEU A 404 5.02 16.73 5.39
C LEU A 404 5.10 15.83 6.61
N LYS A 405 6.32 15.60 7.09
CA LYS A 405 6.59 14.72 8.23
C LYS A 405 7.33 15.51 9.29
N PHE A 406 6.86 15.48 10.53
CA PHE A 406 7.40 16.27 11.62
C PHE A 406 7.98 15.39 12.71
N TRP A 407 9.23 15.61 13.06
CA TRP A 407 9.84 15.07 14.27
C TRP A 407 9.96 16.19 15.30
N LEU A 408 9.13 16.14 16.34
CA LEU A 408 9.22 17.10 17.46
C LEU A 408 10.30 16.63 18.42
N ALA A 409 11.45 17.31 18.44
CA ALA A 409 12.61 16.97 19.26
C ALA A 409 12.57 17.68 20.61
N ILE A 410 12.84 16.95 21.68
CA ILE A 410 13.06 17.49 23.03
C ILE A 410 14.26 16.80 23.66
N SER A 411 14.90 17.43 24.64
CA SER A 411 15.93 16.80 25.47
C SER A 411 15.34 15.69 26.36
N ALA A 412 16.20 14.76 26.81
CA ALA A 412 15.81 13.72 27.76
C ALA A 412 15.41 14.36 29.10
N GLU A 413 16.03 15.46 29.46
CA GLU A 413 15.79 16.28 30.65
C GLU A 413 14.41 16.93 30.57
N GLU A 414 14.08 17.55 29.44
CA GLU A 414 12.78 18.17 29.21
C GLU A 414 11.64 17.14 29.22
N GLN A 415 11.86 15.96 28.65
CA GLN A 415 10.88 14.87 28.75
C GLN A 415 10.60 14.51 30.21
N LEU A 416 11.64 14.38 31.04
CA LEU A 416 11.48 14.05 32.46
C LEU A 416 10.71 15.14 33.20
N ARG A 417 11.05 16.41 32.96
CA ARG A 417 10.33 17.55 33.54
C ARG A 417 8.83 17.48 33.19
N ARG A 418 8.51 17.26 31.91
CA ARG A 418 7.12 17.12 31.45
C ARG A 418 6.39 15.91 32.01
N PHE A 419 7.09 14.80 32.28
CA PHE A 419 6.51 13.65 32.96
C PHE A 419 6.18 13.99 34.41
N THR A 420 7.10 14.62 35.14
CA THR A 420 6.86 15.07 36.51
C THR A 420 5.67 16.04 36.58
N ASP A 421 5.60 17.03 35.69
CA ASP A 421 4.49 17.99 35.61
C ASP A 421 3.13 17.32 35.33
N ARG A 422 3.10 16.30 34.48
CA ARG A 422 1.88 15.53 34.17
C ARG A 422 1.42 14.69 35.36
N ARG A 423 2.36 14.17 36.16
CA ARG A 423 2.06 13.41 37.38
C ARG A 423 1.43 14.30 38.45
N THR A 424 1.87 15.56 38.57
CA THR A 424 1.37 16.49 39.60
C THR A 424 0.12 17.25 39.17
N THR A 425 -0.21 17.31 37.87
CA THR A 425 -1.42 17.98 37.36
C THR A 425 -2.60 17.01 37.25
N PRO A 426 -3.69 17.13 38.05
CA PRO A 426 -4.76 16.13 38.12
C PRO A 426 -5.37 15.74 36.76
N TYR A 427 -5.69 16.73 35.92
CA TYR A 427 -6.29 16.50 34.60
C TYR A 427 -5.29 16.07 33.51
N LYS A 428 -4.01 15.85 33.84
CA LYS A 428 -2.99 15.34 32.88
C LYS A 428 -2.44 13.97 33.27
N GLN A 429 -2.78 13.45 34.45
CA GLN A 429 -2.29 12.17 34.94
C GLN A 429 -2.62 11.01 33.99
N TYR A 430 -3.81 11.03 33.35
CA TYR A 430 -4.21 10.02 32.36
C TYR A 430 -3.28 9.93 31.13
N LYS A 431 -2.39 10.93 30.92
CA LYS A 431 -1.43 10.97 29.81
C LYS A 431 -0.07 10.32 30.14
N LEU A 432 0.02 9.63 31.27
CA LEU A 432 1.19 8.88 31.69
C LEU A 432 0.80 7.44 31.95
N THR A 433 1.56 6.52 31.37
CA THR A 433 1.42 5.09 31.49
C THR A 433 2.76 4.46 31.92
N GLU A 434 2.72 3.24 32.42
CA GLU A 434 3.94 2.46 32.68
C GLU A 434 4.78 2.27 31.40
N GLU A 435 4.12 2.21 30.24
CA GLU A 435 4.77 2.13 28.95
C GLU A 435 5.64 3.37 28.65
N ASP A 436 5.19 4.57 29.01
CA ASP A 436 5.96 5.81 28.82
C ASP A 436 7.30 5.77 29.59
N TRP A 437 7.29 5.23 30.81
CA TRP A 437 8.51 5.08 31.62
C TRP A 437 9.44 4.01 31.06
N ARG A 438 8.88 2.91 30.55
CA ARG A 438 9.65 1.86 29.86
C ARG A 438 10.32 2.40 28.59
N ASN A 439 9.60 3.17 27.78
CA ASN A 439 10.12 3.77 26.56
C ASN A 439 11.26 4.75 26.86
N ARG A 440 11.12 5.55 27.92
CA ARG A 440 12.17 6.47 28.38
C ARG A 440 13.49 5.75 28.70
N ARG A 441 13.45 4.56 29.33
CA ARG A 441 14.67 3.78 29.61
C ARG A 441 15.42 3.35 28.35
N LYS A 442 14.78 3.43 27.18
CA LYS A 442 15.34 3.12 25.86
C LYS A 442 15.60 4.38 25.02
N TRP A 443 15.75 5.55 25.64
CA TRP A 443 15.95 6.84 24.97
C TRP A 443 16.95 6.77 23.80
N ASP A 444 18.15 6.28 24.07
CA ASP A 444 19.23 6.14 23.09
C ASP A 444 18.80 5.30 21.87
N ALA A 445 18.06 4.22 22.09
CA ALA A 445 17.57 3.37 21.01
C ALA A 445 16.51 4.08 20.16
N TYR A 446 15.63 4.86 20.78
CA TYR A 446 14.66 5.70 20.06
C TYR A 446 15.35 6.81 19.26
N GLU A 447 16.36 7.48 19.83
CA GLU A 447 17.12 8.50 19.11
C GLU A 447 17.84 7.90 17.89
N ALA A 448 18.48 6.73 18.06
CA ALA A 448 19.14 6.03 16.97
C ALA A 448 18.16 5.61 15.86
N ALA A 449 17.02 5.04 16.23
CA ALA A 449 15.99 4.62 15.28
C ALA A 449 15.37 5.83 14.54
N ALA A 450 15.16 6.94 15.23
CA ALA A 450 14.67 8.18 14.64
C ALA A 450 15.69 8.77 13.65
N CYS A 451 16.99 8.74 13.97
CA CYS A 451 18.03 9.16 13.02
C CYS A 451 18.03 8.27 11.77
N ASP A 452 18.01 6.95 11.91
CA ASP A 452 17.93 6.02 10.77
C ASP A 452 16.68 6.30 9.91
N MET A 453 15.54 6.57 10.55
CA MET A 453 14.29 6.92 9.89
C MET A 453 14.43 8.22 9.08
N ILE A 454 14.92 9.29 9.69
CA ILE A 454 15.09 10.59 9.02
C ILE A 454 16.06 10.46 7.84
N GLU A 455 17.23 9.82 8.06
CA GLU A 455 18.26 9.65 7.04
C GLU A 455 17.78 8.83 5.84
N ARG A 456 16.95 7.81 6.06
CA ARG A 456 16.53 6.87 4.99
C ARG A 456 15.22 7.25 4.30
N THR A 457 14.46 8.17 4.87
CA THR A 457 13.12 8.51 4.37
C THR A 457 12.89 10.00 4.18
N SER A 458 13.85 10.89 4.47
CA SER A 458 13.72 12.29 4.08
C SER A 458 14.01 12.45 2.59
N THR A 459 12.98 12.37 1.76
CA THR A 459 13.06 12.51 0.30
C THR A 459 12.64 13.91 -0.14
N ASP A 460 12.94 14.29 -1.40
CA ASP A 460 12.60 15.61 -1.94
C ASP A 460 11.08 15.88 -1.96
N HIS A 461 10.28 14.83 -2.22
CA HIS A 461 8.82 14.92 -2.29
C HIS A 461 8.13 14.70 -0.93
N ALA A 462 8.84 14.15 0.05
CA ALA A 462 8.34 13.92 1.40
C ALA A 462 9.46 14.20 2.43
N PRO A 463 9.77 15.48 2.70
CA PRO A 463 10.86 15.83 3.60
C PRO A 463 10.49 15.61 5.07
N TRP A 464 11.48 15.26 5.88
CA TRP A 464 11.38 15.36 7.33
C TRP A 464 11.67 16.79 7.80
N VAL A 465 10.78 17.33 8.62
CA VAL A 465 10.92 18.60 9.31
C VAL A 465 11.23 18.31 10.77
N LEU A 466 12.47 18.61 11.18
CA LEU A 466 12.85 18.53 12.58
C LEU A 466 12.43 19.83 13.27
N VAL A 467 11.66 19.72 14.35
CA VAL A 467 11.11 20.86 15.08
C VAL A 467 11.67 20.84 16.49
N GLU A 468 12.38 21.91 16.88
CA GLU A 468 12.84 22.07 18.25
C GLU A 468 11.61 22.30 19.14
N ALA A 469 11.28 21.32 19.98
CA ALA A 469 10.01 21.28 20.69
C ALA A 469 10.14 21.46 22.21
N GLU A 470 11.31 21.91 22.67
CA GLU A 470 11.58 22.26 24.07
C GLU A 470 10.62 23.36 24.54
N ASP A 471 10.54 24.45 23.79
CA ASP A 471 9.47 25.44 23.91
C ASP A 471 8.27 25.08 23.01
N LYS A 472 7.10 24.93 23.63
CA LYS A 472 5.88 24.57 22.92
C LYS A 472 5.37 25.68 22.02
N ARG A 473 5.65 26.95 22.35
CA ARG A 473 5.18 28.11 21.57
C ARG A 473 5.92 28.17 20.24
N TRP A 474 7.25 28.08 20.28
CA TRP A 474 8.12 27.95 19.12
C TRP A 474 7.69 26.78 18.23
N ALA A 475 7.55 25.57 18.79
CA ALA A 475 7.23 24.37 18.03
C ALA A 475 5.92 24.49 17.21
N ARG A 476 4.87 25.06 17.82
CA ARG A 476 3.57 25.27 17.18
C ARG A 476 3.67 26.25 16.02
N VAL A 477 4.34 27.38 16.24
CA VAL A 477 4.51 28.43 15.23
C VAL A 477 5.39 27.94 14.08
N GLN A 478 6.52 27.28 14.37
CA GLN A 478 7.40 26.75 13.31
C GLN A 478 6.72 25.68 12.47
N THR A 479 5.96 24.78 13.09
CA THR A 479 5.19 23.77 12.34
C THR A 479 4.22 24.46 11.38
N MET A 480 3.38 25.37 11.89
CA MET A 480 2.38 26.07 11.07
C MET A 480 3.01 26.91 9.96
N LYS A 481 4.09 27.63 10.28
CA LYS A 481 4.88 28.40 9.30
C LYS A 481 5.43 27.49 8.20
N THR A 482 5.95 26.32 8.56
CA THR A 482 6.52 25.36 7.61
C THR A 482 5.45 24.75 6.71
N VAL A 483 4.29 24.40 7.26
CA VAL A 483 3.14 23.94 6.46
C VAL A 483 2.75 25.02 5.44
N CYS A 484 2.56 26.27 5.88
CA CYS A 484 2.22 27.38 4.98
C CYS A 484 3.24 27.54 3.85
N LYS A 485 4.54 27.49 4.15
CA LYS A 485 5.61 27.61 3.14
C LYS A 485 5.52 26.52 2.07
N HIS A 486 5.26 25.27 2.46
CA HIS A 486 5.18 24.16 1.50
C HIS A 486 3.88 24.20 0.69
N LEU A 487 2.76 24.58 1.31
CA LEU A 487 1.50 24.78 0.59
C LEU A 487 1.63 25.89 -0.47
N GLU A 488 2.33 26.99 -0.16
CA GLU A 488 2.56 28.05 -1.14
C GLU A 488 3.41 27.60 -2.31
N LYS A 489 4.49 26.86 -2.04
CA LYS A 489 5.32 26.29 -3.09
C LYS A 489 4.46 25.38 -3.98
N ALA A 490 3.73 24.44 -3.37
CA ALA A 490 2.88 23.53 -4.10
C ALA A 490 1.80 24.26 -4.92
N LEU A 491 1.16 25.30 -4.39
CA LEU A 491 0.11 26.04 -5.10
C LEU A 491 0.65 26.99 -6.19
N SER A 492 1.97 27.21 -6.25
CA SER A 492 2.61 28.04 -7.27
C SER A 492 3.18 27.21 -8.43
N ASP A 493 3.38 25.91 -8.22
CA ASP A 493 3.78 24.91 -9.22
C ASP A 493 2.55 24.33 -9.92
#